data_AF-A0A373DKR0-F1
#
_entry.id   AF-A0A373DKR0-F1
#
_cell.length_a   1.000
_cell.length_b   1.000
_cell.length_c   1.000
_cell.angle_alpha   90.00
_cell.angle_beta   90.00
_cell.angle_gamma   90.00
#
_symmetry.space_group_name_H-M   'P 1'
#
loop_
_entity.id
_entity.type
_entity.pdbx_description
1 polymer ?
#
loop_
_entity_poly.entity_id
_entity_poly.type
_entity_poly.pdbx_seq_one_letter_code
_entity_poly.pdbx_strand_id
1 'polypeptide(L)'
;MLIALWIVNALLALAFLAAGGTKLARPKDALAARGMGYVEDFAAPTIKAIGALEVLGALGLVLPLATGIAPVLTPLAAVGLTITMIGAIVVHARRRESPAPAVALGVLSAASAVLGFITLL
;
A
#
# COMPACT_ATOMS: atom_id res chain seq x y z
N MET A 1 11.75 -2.42 -19.49
CA MET A 1 11.56 -2.31 -18.02
C MET A 1 10.53 -1.25 -17.63
N LEU A 2 10.50 -0.08 -18.29
CA LEU A 2 9.53 0.98 -17.99
C LEU A 2 8.05 0.55 -18.11
N ILE A 3 7.69 -0.21 -19.15
CA ILE A 3 6.32 -0.75 -19.32
C ILE A 3 5.95 -1.67 -18.14
N ALA A 4 6.87 -2.52 -17.70
CA ALA A 4 6.64 -3.40 -16.55
C ALA A 4 6.44 -2.60 -15.26
N LEU A 5 7.25 -1.56 -15.03
CA LEU A 5 7.08 -0.64 -13.89
C LEU A 5 5.69 0.00 -13.90
N TRP A 6 5.24 0.51 -15.05
CA TRP A 6 3.92 1.11 -15.20
C TRP A 6 2.78 0.14 -14.90
N ILE A 7 2.86 -1.09 -15.41
CA ILE A 7 1.84 -2.12 -15.17
C ILE A 7 1.79 -2.45 -13.68
N VAL A 8 2.93 -2.72 -13.05
CA VAL A 8 3.00 -3.03 -11.61
C VAL A 8 2.47 -1.86 -10.78
N ASN A 9 2.88 -0.63 -11.08
CA ASN A 9 2.47 0.56 -10.33
C ASN A 9 0.98 0.85 -10.50
N ALA A 10 0.41 0.67 -11.68
CA ALA A 10 -1.02 0.86 -11.90
C ALA A 10 -1.85 -0.16 -11.09
N LEU A 11 -1.46 -1.44 -11.11
CA LEU A 11 -2.13 -2.48 -10.33
C LEU A 11 -2.03 -2.23 -8.82
N LEU A 12 -0.82 -1.90 -8.34
CA LEU A 12 -0.61 -1.55 -6.94
C LEU A 12 -1.41 -0.31 -6.53
N ALA A 13 -1.41 0.74 -7.36
CA ALA A 13 -2.13 1.97 -7.08
C ALA A 13 -3.64 1.71 -6.96
N LEU A 14 -4.23 0.92 -7.87
CA LEU A 14 -5.63 0.53 -7.78
C LEU A 14 -5.93 -0.25 -6.49
N ALA A 15 -5.09 -1.23 -6.15
CA ALA A 15 -5.26 -2.04 -4.94
C ALA A 15 -5.19 -1.19 -3.67
N PHE A 16 -4.17 -0.32 -3.56
CA PHE A 16 -3.96 0.53 -2.39
C PHE A 16 -4.95 1.70 -2.30
N LEU A 17 -5.41 2.26 -3.42
CA LEU A 17 -6.51 3.23 -3.40
C LEU A 17 -7.81 2.58 -2.94
N ALA A 18 -8.12 1.36 -3.38
CA ALA A 18 -9.29 0.64 -2.93
C ALA A 18 -9.21 0.31 -1.43
N ALA A 19 -8.08 -0.23 -0.97
CA ALA A 19 -7.86 -0.60 0.42
C ALA A 19 -7.83 0.64 1.34
N GLY A 20 -6.95 1.60 1.04
CA GLY A 20 -6.76 2.81 1.82
C GLY A 20 -7.97 3.73 1.77
N GLY A 21 -8.57 3.90 0.60
CA GLY A 21 -9.82 4.65 0.43
C GLY A 21 -10.96 4.04 1.23
N THR A 22 -11.08 2.71 1.30
CA THR A 22 -12.07 2.05 2.15
C THR A 22 -11.81 2.34 3.63
N LYS A 23 -10.54 2.28 4.09
CA LYS A 23 -10.17 2.60 5.48
C LYS A 23 -10.48 4.06 5.82
N LEU A 24 -10.29 4.98 4.89
CA LEU A 24 -10.58 6.41 5.08
C LEU A 24 -12.08 6.73 5.04
N ALA A 25 -12.83 6.12 4.12
CA ALA A 25 -14.24 6.44 3.92
C ALA A 25 -15.18 5.84 4.96
N ARG A 26 -14.79 4.74 5.62
CA ARG A 26 -15.70 3.99 6.51
C ARG A 26 -15.35 4.15 7.99
N PRO A 27 -16.33 4.20 8.90
CA PRO A 27 -16.07 4.17 10.34
C PRO A 27 -15.49 2.80 10.76
N LYS A 28 -14.78 2.77 11.90
CA LYS A 28 -14.12 1.56 12.44
C LYS A 28 -15.09 0.38 12.53
N ASP A 29 -16.29 0.60 13.06
CA ASP A 29 -17.28 -0.47 13.27
C ASP A 29 -17.76 -1.08 11.95
N ALA A 30 -17.89 -0.28 10.89
CA ALA A 30 -18.24 -0.77 9.56
C ALA A 30 -17.10 -1.54 8.88
N LEU A 31 -15.85 -1.29 9.26
CA LEU A 31 -14.69 -2.08 8.82
C LEU A 31 -14.64 -3.43 9.56
N ALA A 32 -14.93 -3.42 10.87
CA ALA A 32 -15.01 -4.64 11.67
C ALA A 32 -16.11 -5.58 11.15
N ALA A 33 -17.31 -5.02 10.88
CA ALA A 33 -18.43 -5.77 10.30
C ALA A 33 -18.16 -6.38 8.91
N ARG A 34 -17.12 -5.91 8.21
CA ARG A 34 -16.66 -6.45 6.92
C ARG A 34 -15.59 -7.54 7.06
N GLY A 35 -15.31 -7.99 8.28
CA GLY A 35 -14.31 -9.02 8.54
C GLY A 35 -12.88 -8.50 8.59
N MET A 36 -12.65 -7.18 8.66
CA MET A 36 -11.32 -6.64 8.96
C MET A 36 -11.07 -6.67 10.47
N GLY A 37 -10.98 -7.85 11.07
CA GLY A 37 -10.92 -8.02 12.52
C GLY A 37 -9.77 -7.24 13.20
N TYR A 38 -8.66 -7.01 12.49
CA TYR A 38 -7.52 -6.26 13.04
C TYR A 38 -7.89 -4.83 13.48
N VAL A 39 -8.96 -4.24 12.94
CA VAL A 39 -9.39 -2.89 13.33
C VAL A 39 -9.81 -2.80 14.79
N GLU A 40 -10.18 -3.91 15.42
CA GLU A 40 -10.53 -3.96 16.84
C GLU A 40 -9.33 -3.61 17.73
N ASP A 41 -8.12 -4.04 17.33
CA ASP A 41 -6.87 -3.89 18.09
C ASP A 41 -6.28 -2.47 18.02
N PHE A 42 -6.79 -1.61 17.14
CA PHE A 42 -6.25 -0.27 16.91
C PHE A 42 -7.31 0.82 17.10
N ALA A 43 -6.87 2.00 17.54
CA ALA A 43 -7.74 3.17 17.60
C ALA A 43 -8.14 3.62 16.20
N ALA A 44 -9.33 4.23 16.06
CA ALA A 44 -9.83 4.72 14.78
C ALA A 44 -8.82 5.66 14.06
N PRO A 45 -8.15 6.61 14.73
CA PRO A 45 -7.16 7.46 14.07
C PRO A 45 -5.98 6.68 13.46
N THR A 46 -5.53 5.60 14.11
CA THR A 46 -4.46 4.74 13.58
C THR A 46 -4.88 4.05 12.29
N ILE A 47 -6.12 3.55 12.23
CA ILE A 47 -6.68 2.94 11.01
C ILE A 47 -6.77 3.99 9.89
N LYS A 48 -7.16 5.23 10.21
CA LYS A 48 -7.18 6.33 9.24
C LYS A 48 -5.77 6.69 8.76
N ALA A 49 -4.79 6.73 9.67
CA ALA A 49 -3.40 6.99 9.30
C ALA A 49 -2.87 5.92 8.33
N ILE A 50 -3.14 4.63 8.60
CA ILE A 50 -2.78 3.53 7.68
C ILE A 50 -3.44 3.74 6.31
N GLY A 51 -4.75 4.03 6.29
CA GLY A 51 -5.46 4.30 5.04
C GLY A 51 -4.90 5.50 4.26
N ALA A 52 -4.51 6.56 4.97
CA ALA A 52 -3.87 7.73 4.36
C ALA A 52 -2.51 7.38 3.75
N LEU A 53 -1.67 6.60 4.47
CA LEU A 53 -0.37 6.15 3.96
C LEU A 53 -0.52 5.27 2.71
N GLU A 54 -1.51 4.37 2.69
CA GLU A 54 -1.79 3.55 1.50
C GLU A 54 -2.21 4.41 0.29
N VAL A 55 -3.10 5.38 0.50
CA VAL A 55 -3.53 6.30 -0.57
C VAL A 55 -2.37 7.17 -1.06
N LEU A 56 -1.59 7.75 -0.14
CA LEU A 56 -0.42 8.56 -0.48
C LEU A 56 0.63 7.74 -1.23
N GLY A 57 0.88 6.50 -0.80
CA GLY A 57 1.77 5.58 -1.50
C GLY A 57 1.26 5.27 -2.90
N ALA A 58 -0.04 4.97 -3.06
CA ALA A 58 -0.65 4.71 -4.37
C ALA A 58 -0.52 5.89 -5.33
N LEU A 59 -0.78 7.11 -4.85
CA LEU A 59 -0.59 8.33 -5.64
C LEU A 59 0.90 8.55 -5.95
N GLY A 60 1.78 8.30 -4.98
CA GLY A 60 3.24 8.39 -5.14
C GLY A 60 3.82 7.39 -6.14
N LEU A 61 3.19 6.24 -6.35
CA LEU A 61 3.60 5.26 -7.38
C LEU A 61 3.34 5.75 -8.82
N VAL A 62 2.39 6.68 -9.00
CA VAL A 62 1.86 7.05 -10.32
C VAL A 62 2.16 8.49 -10.67
N LEU A 63 1.84 9.45 -9.80
CA LEU A 63 1.90 10.88 -10.10
C LEU A 63 3.32 11.38 -10.45
N PRO A 64 4.39 11.05 -9.70
CA PRO A 64 5.73 11.53 -10.04
C PRO A 64 6.21 11.02 -11.39
N LEU A 65 5.89 9.75 -11.71
CA LEU A 65 6.23 9.14 -12.99
C LEU A 65 5.38 9.69 -14.14
N ALA A 66 4.08 9.92 -13.92
CA ALA A 66 3.14 10.45 -14.92
C ALA A 66 3.42 11.91 -15.28
N THR A 67 3.76 12.71 -14.27
CA THR A 67 4.00 14.15 -14.43
C THR A 67 5.44 14.47 -14.79
N GLY A 68 6.37 13.53 -14.60
CA GLY A 68 7.80 13.74 -14.76
C GLY A 68 8.44 14.57 -13.64
N ILE A 69 7.68 14.95 -12.60
CA ILE A 69 8.19 15.75 -11.48
C ILE A 69 8.74 14.83 -10.40
N ALA A 70 10.05 14.93 -10.15
CA ALA A 70 10.79 14.09 -9.21
C ALA A 70 10.45 12.57 -9.30
N PRO A 71 10.68 11.90 -10.45
CA PRO A 71 10.29 10.50 -10.65
C PRO A 71 10.84 9.52 -9.59
N VAL A 72 11.95 9.86 -8.93
CA VAL A 72 12.54 9.13 -7.80
C VAL A 72 11.58 8.96 -6.62
N LEU A 73 10.55 9.80 -6.48
CA LEU A 73 9.50 9.63 -5.48
C LEU A 73 8.68 8.35 -5.72
N THR A 74 8.64 7.84 -6.95
CA THR A 74 7.94 6.58 -7.31
C THR A 74 8.53 5.37 -6.58
N PRO A 75 9.83 5.04 -6.73
CA PRO A 75 10.42 3.94 -5.97
C PRO A 75 10.42 4.20 -4.45
N LEU A 76 10.50 5.45 -3.99
CA LEU A 76 10.39 5.77 -2.56
C LEU A 76 8.99 5.49 -1.99
N ALA A 77 7.93 5.80 -2.74
CA ALA A 77 6.57 5.45 -2.37
C ALA A 77 6.38 3.92 -2.30
N ALA A 78 6.98 3.18 -3.23
CA ALA A 78 6.98 1.72 -3.22
C ALA A 78 7.67 1.14 -1.98
N VAL A 79 8.78 1.73 -1.52
CA VAL A 79 9.42 1.38 -0.24
C VAL A 79 8.48 1.63 0.94
N GLY A 80 7.82 2.79 1.00
CA GLY A 80 6.86 3.10 2.07
C GLY A 80 5.68 2.13 2.13
N LEU A 81 5.14 1.73 0.97
CA LEU A 81 4.10 0.71 0.89
C LEU A 81 4.61 -0.67 1.33
N THR A 82 5.84 -1.03 0.97
CA THR A 82 6.49 -2.26 1.42
C THR A 82 6.57 -2.31 2.95
N ILE A 83 7.04 -1.23 3.59
CA ILE A 83 7.13 -1.13 5.06
C ILE A 83 5.74 -1.25 5.69
N THR A 84 4.74 -0.59 5.10
CA THR A 84 3.35 -0.67 5.56
C THR A 84 2.82 -2.12 5.53
N MET A 85 3.12 -2.85 4.45
CA MET A 85 2.73 -4.25 4.31
C MET A 85 3.47 -5.18 5.27
N ILE A 86 4.74 -4.91 5.59
CA ILE A 86 5.45 -5.65 6.66
C ILE A 86 4.69 -5.51 7.99
N GLY A 87 4.25 -4.29 8.34
CA GLY A 87 3.41 -4.07 9.52
C GLY A 87 2.10 -4.88 9.47
N ALA A 88 1.41 -4.87 8.34
CA ALA A 88 0.18 -5.63 8.15
C ALA A 88 0.40 -7.15 8.27
N ILE A 89 1.49 -7.68 7.70
CA ILE A 89 1.87 -9.09 7.82
C ILE A 89 2.07 -9.48 9.28
N VAL A 90 2.80 -8.67 10.05
CA VAL A 90 3.04 -8.92 11.48
C VAL A 90 1.72 -8.92 12.26
N VAL A 91 0.82 -7.98 11.99
CA VAL A 91 -0.50 -7.90 12.65
C VAL A 91 -1.32 -9.16 12.36
N HIS A 92 -1.49 -9.55 11.10
CA HIS A 92 -2.28 -10.74 10.76
C HIS A 92 -1.64 -12.03 11.26
N ALA A 93 -0.31 -12.16 11.20
CA ALA A 93 0.40 -13.30 11.76
C ALA A 93 0.19 -13.44 13.28
N ARG A 94 0.23 -12.33 14.03
CA ARG A 94 -0.03 -12.33 15.48
C ARG A 94 -1.47 -12.72 15.82
N ARG A 95 -2.42 -12.36 14.96
CA ARG A 95 -3.85 -12.75 15.09
C ARG A 95 -4.13 -14.16 14.57
N ARG A 96 -3.11 -14.89 14.07
CA ARG A 96 -3.24 -16.20 13.41
C ARG A 96 -4.22 -16.19 12.22
N GLU A 97 -4.32 -15.03 11.56
CA GLU A 97 -5.05 -14.85 10.32
C GLU A 97 -4.11 -14.99 9.12
N SER A 98 -4.66 -15.26 7.94
CA SER A 98 -3.85 -15.37 6.72
C SER A 98 -3.24 -14.00 6.35
N PRO A 99 -1.90 -13.86 6.30
CA PRO A 99 -1.25 -12.63 5.85
C PRO A 99 -1.11 -12.56 4.32
N ALA A 100 -1.68 -13.51 3.56
CA ALA A 100 -1.40 -13.68 2.14
C ALA A 100 -1.64 -12.40 1.29
N PRO A 101 -2.73 -11.62 1.47
CA PRO A 101 -2.89 -10.38 0.72
C PRO A 101 -1.80 -9.35 1.02
N ALA A 102 -1.41 -9.21 2.28
CA ALA A 102 -0.36 -8.29 2.69
C ALA A 102 1.02 -8.73 2.17
N VAL A 103 1.30 -10.04 2.14
CA VAL A 103 2.51 -10.60 1.53
C VAL A 103 2.54 -10.31 0.03
N ALA A 104 1.45 -10.59 -0.69
CA ALA A 104 1.40 -10.36 -2.13
C ALA A 104 1.61 -8.88 -2.49
N LEU A 105 0.90 -7.97 -1.82
CA LEU A 105 1.05 -6.53 -2.03
C LEU A 105 2.43 -6.03 -1.60
N GLY A 106 2.99 -6.57 -0.50
CA GLY A 106 4.32 -6.22 -0.02
C GLY A 106 5.42 -6.63 -0.99
N VAL A 107 5.37 -7.86 -1.52
CA VAL A 107 6.32 -8.36 -2.51
C VAL A 107 6.24 -7.56 -3.81
N LEU A 108 5.02 -7.27 -4.30
CA LEU A 108 4.85 -6.44 -5.49
C LEU A 108 5.36 -5.01 -5.28
N SER A 109 5.15 -4.44 -4.08
CA SER A 109 5.68 -3.11 -3.74
C SER A 109 7.21 -3.12 -3.69
N ALA A 110 7.83 -4.16 -3.13
CA ALA A 110 9.28 -4.31 -3.13
C ALA A 110 9.82 -4.45 -4.57
N ALA A 111 9.14 -5.23 -5.41
CA ALA A 111 9.49 -5.37 -6.81
C ALA A 111 9.36 -4.03 -7.57
N SER A 112 8.30 -3.26 -7.31
CA SER A 112 8.14 -1.91 -7.84
C SER A 112 9.28 -0.98 -7.41
N ALA A 113 9.70 -1.03 -6.14
CA ALA A 113 10.83 -0.24 -5.65
C ALA A 113 12.13 -0.58 -6.40
N VAL A 114 12.45 -1.88 -6.51
CA VAL A 114 13.64 -2.35 -7.25
C VAL A 114 13.58 -1.94 -8.72
N LEU A 115 12.46 -2.17 -9.39
CA LEU A 115 12.27 -1.76 -10.78
C LEU A 115 12.39 -0.25 -10.95
N GLY A 116 11.79 0.54 -10.05
CA GLY A 116 11.84 1.99 -10.09
C GLY A 116 13.25 2.53 -9.90
N PHE A 117 14.02 2.00 -8.95
CA PHE A 117 15.41 2.41 -8.76
C PHE A 117 16.31 2.02 -9.93
N ILE A 118 16.15 0.83 -10.52
CA ILE A 118 16.96 0.42 -11.67
C ILE A 118 16.60 1.18 -12.95
N THR A 119 15.36 1.66 -13.08
CA THR A 119 14.89 2.30 -14.32
C THR A 119 14.97 3.82 -14.31
N LEU A 120 14.95 4.45 -13.14
CA LEU A 120 14.88 5.91 -13.00
C LEU A 120 16.17 6.55 -12.45
N LEU A 121 17.16 5.74 -12.06
CA LEU A 121 18.50 6.16 -11.64
C LEU A 121 19.55 5.42 -12.49
#